data_AF-U7VD35-F1
#
_entry.id   AF-U7VD35-F1
#
_cell.length_a   1.000
_cell.length_b   1.000
_cell.length_c   1.000
_cell.angle_alpha   90.00
_cell.angle_beta   90.00
_cell.angle_gamma   90.00
#
_symmetry.space_group_name_H-M   'P 1'
#
loop_
_entity.id
_entity.type
_entity.pdbx_description
1 polymer ?
#
loop_
_entity_poly.entity_id
_entity_poly.type
_entity_poly.pdbx_seq_one_letter_code
_entity_poly.pdbx_strand_id
1 'polypeptide(L)'
;MNNKIPNDSITASANLSHFGNNEVSLVLDGNLETVYASNGSYPTSSYGDIYFKLPQHRVLEKIDFYTSNLRGWGLIQSFEILYKNNISTADWISVFRSSNWETSEGLRIAEFSPVFANEICIRVHGSNGRFITMNEISFYSSLMQELNMLTFFDEINGDFILSDFLTLAIIDEVQNDIKDFPELYSVSEIVKYLFFSKMTTIKYNEVAISKNNAITTGEFCNTLKIVKTSKLNSLGMFVKNSKNVIFISNSDCEIVCFEDRKDFHYNKTIKLARGINKVFIPKSGELFLIGDLNENIYIRGYGFNESSVFKMGESKFTQFLNLQNGRKNMFIEGKNFIANIDTNWIKNSFDEHRFLDAIITIDAYYDYLYAILDTPLYFDKNIIKRLLWQGDSEERVGIKNTDIGSILNFGGDASLFFKNGIHNFATPLICRLTAEEMVSNEFFSKELGDLLKLGFYKTFEFKYNKVLALTGEDKKDIFIKIMLYSNSDRFITRLFRKYYTYEFSENENPLDKLALWLSELICRNVASLFIQKGYTLSQDTINLCNKYPNLFLDIDNITFENHKEFFRRERELFNQYYLNRIQQEATR
;
A
#
# COMPACT_ATOMS: atom_id res chain seq x y z
N MET A 1 18.86 -44.04 18.82
CA MET A 1 18.67 -43.51 20.19
C MET A 1 17.54 -42.51 20.11
N ASN A 2 16.49 -42.65 20.93
CA ASN A 2 15.36 -41.71 20.90
C ASN A 2 15.76 -40.44 21.64
N ASN A 3 15.99 -39.33 20.92
CA ASN A 3 16.33 -38.04 21.50
C ASN A 3 15.05 -37.30 21.96
N LYS A 4 14.30 -37.90 22.89
CA LYS A 4 13.11 -37.27 23.47
C LYS A 4 13.53 -36.05 24.28
N ILE A 5 12.89 -34.91 24.03
CA ILE A 5 13.10 -33.67 24.79
C ILE A 5 12.33 -33.80 26.11
N PRO A 6 12.94 -33.49 27.28
CA PRO A 6 12.25 -33.49 28.56
C PRO A 6 11.11 -32.46 28.60
N ASN A 7 9.94 -32.88 29.09
CA ASN A 7 8.75 -32.02 29.13
C ASN A 7 8.82 -30.95 30.24
N ASP A 8 9.66 -31.14 31.26
CA ASP A 8 9.71 -30.33 32.50
C ASP A 8 9.91 -28.83 32.27
N SER A 9 10.48 -28.44 31.13
CA SER A 9 10.78 -27.04 30.77
C SER A 9 9.92 -26.51 29.61
N ILE A 10 9.00 -27.32 29.10
CA ILE A 10 8.08 -26.94 28.02
C ILE A 10 6.84 -26.29 28.65
N THR A 11 6.36 -25.19 28.06
CA THR A 11 5.08 -24.59 28.45
C THR A 11 4.02 -24.87 27.39
N ALA A 12 2.78 -25.13 27.82
CA ALA A 12 1.65 -25.35 26.95
C ALA A 12 0.55 -24.30 27.14
N SER A 13 -0.13 -23.92 26.06
CA SER A 13 -1.36 -23.12 26.10
C SER A 13 -2.34 -23.61 25.02
N ALA A 14 -3.62 -23.23 25.09
CA ALA A 14 -4.60 -23.59 24.07
C ALA A 14 -5.53 -22.42 23.77
N ASN A 15 -6.08 -22.38 22.55
CA ASN A 15 -7.07 -21.37 22.17
C ASN A 15 -8.47 -21.60 22.79
N LEU A 16 -8.73 -22.81 23.28
CA LEU A 16 -9.93 -23.17 24.02
C LEU A 16 -9.63 -23.24 25.52
N SER A 17 -10.58 -22.79 26.34
CA SER A 17 -10.53 -23.01 27.80
C SER A 17 -10.64 -24.51 28.15
N HIS A 18 -10.38 -24.88 29.40
CA HIS A 18 -10.42 -26.28 29.87
C HIS A 18 -11.63 -26.59 30.75
N PHE A 19 -12.03 -27.86 30.79
CA PHE A 19 -13.14 -28.34 31.63
C PHE A 19 -12.64 -28.74 33.02
N GLY A 20 -13.15 -28.11 34.08
CA GLY A 20 -12.74 -28.41 35.46
C GLY A 20 -11.23 -28.25 35.64
N ASN A 21 -10.58 -29.26 36.21
CA ASN A 21 -9.13 -29.26 36.48
C ASN A 21 -8.28 -29.80 35.30
N ASN A 22 -8.89 -30.02 34.13
CA ASN A 22 -8.22 -30.63 32.97
C ASN A 22 -7.42 -29.62 32.15
N GLU A 23 -6.53 -28.88 32.81
CA GLU A 23 -5.70 -27.83 32.21
C GLU A 23 -4.77 -28.38 31.11
N VAL A 24 -4.38 -27.52 30.17
CA VAL A 24 -3.51 -27.91 29.05
C VAL A 24 -2.10 -28.31 29.48
N SER A 25 -1.64 -27.85 30.64
CA SER A 25 -0.35 -28.22 31.23
C SER A 25 -0.24 -29.71 31.56
N LEU A 26 -1.38 -30.40 31.77
CA LEU A 26 -1.41 -31.84 32.06
C LEU A 26 -0.86 -32.69 30.92
N VAL A 27 -0.89 -32.23 29.67
CA VAL A 27 -0.33 -33.00 28.54
C VAL A 27 1.19 -33.20 28.64
N LEU A 28 1.86 -32.49 29.55
CA LEU A 28 3.30 -32.51 29.75
C LEU A 28 3.73 -33.24 31.03
N ASP A 29 2.80 -33.72 31.86
CA ASP A 29 3.09 -34.24 33.20
C ASP A 29 3.63 -35.69 33.22
N GLY A 30 3.67 -36.36 32.06
CA GLY A 30 4.15 -37.74 31.91
C GLY A 30 3.18 -38.79 32.46
N ASN A 31 1.90 -38.46 32.60
CA ASN A 31 0.87 -39.35 33.11
C ASN A 31 -0.27 -39.53 32.09
N LEU A 32 -0.39 -40.70 31.48
CA LEU A 32 -1.45 -40.98 30.51
C LEU A 32 -2.88 -40.95 31.10
N GLU A 33 -3.02 -41.01 32.42
CA GLU A 33 -4.32 -40.96 33.11
C GLU A 33 -4.85 -39.51 33.25
N THR A 34 -3.99 -38.50 33.16
CA THR A 34 -4.41 -37.09 33.12
C THR A 34 -4.69 -36.70 31.69
N VAL A 35 -5.56 -35.70 31.51
CA VAL A 35 -6.02 -35.29 30.20
C VAL A 35 -6.30 -33.80 30.19
N TYR A 36 -5.83 -33.11 29.16
CA TYR A 36 -6.40 -31.83 28.77
C TYR A 36 -7.76 -32.08 28.11
N ALA A 37 -8.80 -31.40 28.56
CA ALA A 37 -10.12 -31.48 27.95
C ALA A 37 -10.67 -30.08 27.69
N SER A 38 -10.94 -29.74 26.43
CA SER A 38 -11.47 -28.42 26.10
C SER A 38 -12.87 -28.21 26.70
N ASN A 39 -13.12 -27.03 27.23
CA ASN A 39 -14.43 -26.56 27.66
C ASN A 39 -15.12 -25.87 26.50
N GLY A 40 -15.95 -26.65 25.81
CA GLY A 40 -16.66 -26.25 24.60
C GLY A 40 -16.02 -26.78 23.32
N SER A 41 -16.84 -26.75 22.26
CA SER A 41 -16.44 -27.16 20.91
C SER A 41 -15.91 -25.97 20.10
N TYR A 42 -14.87 -26.17 19.30
CA TYR A 42 -14.46 -25.14 18.32
C TYR A 42 -15.51 -24.98 17.19
N PRO A 43 -15.68 -23.80 16.54
CA PRO A 43 -16.67 -23.54 15.47
C PRO A 43 -16.42 -24.25 14.12
N THR A 44 -17.46 -24.50 13.30
CA THR A 44 -17.37 -25.28 12.02
C THR A 44 -16.40 -24.71 11.01
N SER A 45 -16.21 -23.40 11.04
CA SER A 45 -15.31 -22.65 10.17
C SER A 45 -13.95 -22.37 10.84
N SER A 46 -13.59 -23.08 11.91
CA SER A 46 -12.40 -22.82 12.72
C SER A 46 -11.78 -24.12 13.23
N TYR A 47 -10.70 -23.98 14.01
CA TYR A 47 -9.85 -25.06 14.47
C TYR A 47 -9.60 -24.95 15.98
N GLY A 48 -9.22 -26.08 16.57
CA GLY A 48 -8.68 -26.13 17.92
C GLY A 48 -7.15 -26.09 17.88
N ASP A 49 -6.52 -25.12 18.53
CA ASP A 49 -5.07 -24.98 18.53
C ASP A 49 -4.52 -25.22 19.95
N ILE A 50 -3.50 -26.07 20.05
CA ILE A 50 -2.68 -26.27 21.26
C ILE A 50 -1.26 -25.82 20.94
N TYR A 51 -0.74 -24.87 21.71
CA TYR A 51 0.56 -24.27 21.54
C TYR A 51 1.55 -24.80 22.57
N PHE A 52 2.78 -25.03 22.13
CA PHE A 52 3.90 -25.46 22.94
C PHE A 52 5.08 -24.53 22.71
N LYS A 53 5.74 -24.14 23.80
CA LYS A 53 6.97 -23.35 23.76
C LYS A 53 8.07 -24.08 24.51
N LEU A 54 9.11 -24.45 23.77
CA LEU A 54 10.35 -25.03 24.27
C LEU A 54 11.22 -23.92 24.88
N PRO A 55 12.10 -24.24 25.85
CA PRO A 55 12.96 -23.25 26.51
C PRO A 55 13.99 -22.63 25.56
N GLN A 56 14.42 -23.39 24.55
CA GLN A 56 15.39 -22.97 23.54
C GLN A 56 15.04 -23.64 22.20
N HIS A 57 15.63 -23.18 21.11
CA HIS A 57 15.45 -23.80 19.80
C HIS A 57 16.08 -25.17 19.71
N ARG A 58 15.36 -26.10 19.07
CA ARG A 58 15.79 -27.47 18.83
C ARG A 58 15.48 -27.84 17.38
N VAL A 59 16.21 -28.80 16.84
CA VAL A 59 15.88 -29.37 15.53
C VAL A 59 14.89 -30.51 15.73
N LEU A 60 13.61 -30.25 15.51
CA LEU A 60 12.54 -31.22 15.70
C LEU A 60 12.31 -32.03 14.42
N GLU A 61 12.15 -33.34 14.54
CA GLU A 61 11.86 -34.23 13.41
C GLU A 61 10.60 -35.09 13.62
N LYS A 62 10.14 -35.17 14.88
CA LYS A 62 9.01 -35.99 15.26
C LYS A 62 8.29 -35.46 16.49
N ILE A 63 6.97 -35.60 16.47
CA ILE A 63 6.09 -35.34 17.62
C ILE A 63 5.14 -36.51 17.77
N ASP A 64 5.05 -37.04 18.99
CA ASP A 64 4.06 -38.05 19.34
C ASP A 64 3.11 -37.48 20.39
N PHE A 65 1.81 -37.71 20.26
CA PHE A 65 0.87 -37.38 21.32
C PHE A 65 -0.21 -38.45 21.46
N TYR A 66 -0.68 -38.65 22.69
CA TYR A 66 -1.74 -39.60 22.99
C TYR A 66 -3.08 -38.88 23.15
N THR A 67 -4.12 -39.46 22.59
CA THR A 67 -5.49 -38.95 22.71
C THR A 67 -6.44 -40.09 23.06
N SER A 68 -7.03 -40.01 24.26
CA SER A 68 -8.08 -40.90 24.74
C SER A 68 -9.04 -40.12 25.65
N ASN A 69 -10.27 -40.63 25.81
CA ASN A 69 -11.20 -40.13 26.82
C ASN A 69 -12.21 -41.21 27.17
N LEU A 70 -12.50 -41.39 28.46
CA LEU A 70 -13.45 -42.36 29.02
C LEU A 70 -14.85 -42.38 28.37
N ARG A 71 -15.24 -41.32 27.64
CA ARG A 71 -16.53 -41.22 26.92
C ARG A 71 -16.39 -41.04 25.40
N GLY A 72 -15.18 -41.09 24.85
CA GLY A 72 -14.88 -40.94 23.42
C GLY A 72 -15.00 -39.51 22.85
N TRP A 73 -15.47 -38.52 23.62
CA TRP A 73 -15.57 -37.12 23.19
C TRP A 73 -14.20 -36.46 23.17
N GLY A 74 -13.94 -35.64 22.16
CA GLY A 74 -12.72 -34.87 22.00
C GLY A 74 -11.52 -35.63 21.42
N LEU A 75 -11.70 -36.91 21.11
CA LEU A 75 -10.71 -37.73 20.41
C LEU A 75 -10.23 -37.01 19.14
N ILE A 76 -8.93 -36.77 19.02
CA ILE A 76 -8.34 -36.07 17.87
C ILE A 76 -8.26 -37.03 16.68
N GLN A 77 -8.95 -36.67 15.59
CA GLN A 77 -9.12 -37.52 14.41
C GLN A 77 -8.34 -37.00 13.20
N SER A 78 -8.17 -35.68 13.08
CA SER A 78 -7.27 -35.08 12.10
C SER A 78 -6.61 -33.82 12.65
N PHE A 79 -5.33 -33.66 12.34
CA PHE A 79 -4.51 -32.60 12.90
C PHE A 79 -3.40 -32.18 11.94
N GLU A 80 -2.77 -31.06 12.28
CA GLU A 80 -1.66 -30.46 11.57
C GLU A 80 -0.63 -29.98 12.58
N ILE A 81 0.65 -30.23 12.31
CA ILE A 81 1.76 -29.67 13.09
C ILE A 81 2.22 -28.42 12.38
N LEU A 82 2.22 -27.33 13.12
CA LEU A 82 2.68 -26.03 12.71
C LEU A 82 3.85 -25.63 13.60
N TYR A 83 4.78 -24.83 13.08
CA TYR A 83 5.82 -24.21 13.88
C TYR A 83 5.95 -22.73 13.50
N LYS A 84 6.49 -21.93 14.41
CA LYS A 84 7.05 -20.63 14.02
C LYS A 84 8.51 -20.83 13.70
N ASN A 85 8.91 -20.51 12.47
CA ASN A 85 10.33 -20.46 12.18
C ASN A 85 10.94 -19.25 12.88
N ASN A 86 12.21 -19.33 13.23
CA ASN A 86 12.93 -18.26 13.94
C ASN A 86 13.13 -17.00 13.09
N ILE A 87 12.65 -17.07 11.86
CA ILE A 87 13.01 -16.29 10.70
C ILE A 87 11.81 -15.43 10.25
N SER A 88 10.57 -15.84 10.56
CA SER A 88 9.32 -15.10 10.36
C SER A 88 8.42 -15.28 11.58
N THR A 89 8.24 -14.22 12.38
CA THR A 89 7.44 -14.25 13.61
C THR A 89 5.93 -14.26 13.37
N ALA A 90 5.49 -14.04 12.13
CA ALA A 90 4.11 -13.69 11.84
C ALA A 90 3.19 -14.87 11.48
N ASP A 91 3.73 -15.93 10.85
CA ASP A 91 2.91 -17.03 10.31
C ASP A 91 3.33 -18.39 10.86
N TRP A 92 2.33 -19.16 11.30
CA TRP A 92 2.48 -20.59 11.60
C TRP A 92 2.69 -21.38 10.30
N ILE A 93 3.83 -22.06 10.17
CA ILE A 93 4.19 -22.84 8.98
C ILE A 93 3.85 -24.30 9.21
N SER A 94 3.06 -24.89 8.30
CA SER A 94 2.71 -26.31 8.32
C SER A 94 3.90 -27.16 7.91
N VAL A 95 4.25 -28.11 8.77
CA VAL A 95 5.32 -29.08 8.52
C VAL A 95 4.79 -30.51 8.38
N PHE A 96 3.60 -30.77 8.91
CA PHE A 96 2.94 -32.06 8.84
C PHE A 96 1.42 -31.90 8.85
N ARG A 97 0.72 -32.68 8.04
CA ARG A 97 -0.74 -32.81 8.11
C ARG A 97 -1.11 -34.28 8.11
N SER A 98 -1.95 -34.69 9.06
CA SER A 98 -2.43 -36.08 9.13
C SER A 98 -3.18 -36.43 7.84
N SER A 99 -2.80 -37.53 7.20
CA SER A 99 -3.39 -37.98 5.93
C SER A 99 -4.77 -38.63 6.09
N ASN A 100 -5.05 -39.22 7.26
CA ASN A 100 -6.25 -40.01 7.51
C ASN A 100 -7.03 -39.48 8.72
N TRP A 101 -8.35 -39.73 8.69
CA TRP A 101 -9.24 -39.47 9.82
C TRP A 101 -9.23 -40.66 10.79
N GLU A 102 -8.46 -40.57 11.86
CA GLU A 102 -8.33 -41.66 12.83
C GLU A 102 -9.52 -41.70 13.80
N THR A 103 -10.21 -42.83 13.89
CA THR A 103 -11.43 -42.99 14.69
C THR A 103 -11.21 -43.69 16.02
N SER A 104 -10.01 -44.22 16.28
CA SER A 104 -9.66 -44.93 17.51
C SER A 104 -8.83 -44.08 18.45
N GLU A 105 -8.97 -44.33 19.76
CA GLU A 105 -8.03 -43.85 20.78
C GLU A 105 -6.62 -44.35 20.49
N GLY A 106 -5.62 -43.58 20.92
CA GLY A 106 -4.24 -44.03 20.82
C GLY A 106 -3.23 -42.94 20.56
N LEU A 107 -2.02 -43.41 20.24
CA LEU A 107 -0.87 -42.59 19.90
C LEU A 107 -1.02 -42.05 18.48
N ARG A 108 -0.85 -40.75 18.32
CA ARG A 108 -0.66 -40.05 17.04
C ARG A 108 0.82 -39.76 16.87
N ILE A 109 1.34 -40.08 15.70
CA ILE A 109 2.75 -39.87 15.35
C ILE A 109 2.81 -38.92 14.16
N ALA A 110 3.57 -37.86 14.29
CA ALA A 110 3.90 -36.92 13.23
C ALA A 110 5.40 -36.92 13.00
N GLU A 111 5.84 -37.54 11.92
CA GLU A 111 7.23 -37.52 11.44
C GLU A 111 7.33 -36.59 10.24
N PHE A 112 8.30 -35.68 10.26
CA PHE A 112 8.41 -34.62 9.26
C PHE A 112 9.86 -34.23 9.00
N SER A 113 10.10 -33.48 7.92
CA SER A 113 11.43 -32.96 7.60
C SER A 113 11.93 -32.08 8.76
N PRO A 114 13.16 -32.30 9.28
CA PRO A 114 13.70 -31.56 10.41
C PRO A 114 13.52 -30.04 10.31
N VAL A 115 13.01 -29.42 11.38
CA VAL A 115 12.82 -27.96 11.48
C VAL A 115 13.50 -27.41 12.72
N PHE A 116 14.08 -26.21 12.62
CA PHE A 116 14.72 -25.54 13.75
C PHE A 116 13.75 -24.54 14.39
N ALA A 117 13.17 -24.90 15.55
CA ALA A 117 12.06 -24.17 16.16
C ALA A 117 12.04 -24.27 17.68
N ASN A 118 11.39 -23.32 18.35
CA ASN A 118 11.05 -23.38 19.77
C ASN A 118 9.55 -23.21 20.06
N GLU A 119 8.75 -22.78 19.08
CA GLU A 119 7.29 -22.63 19.20
C GLU A 119 6.60 -23.56 18.21
N ILE A 120 5.71 -24.42 18.73
CA ILE A 120 4.98 -25.44 17.99
C ILE A 120 3.49 -25.30 18.26
N CYS A 121 2.66 -25.55 17.25
CA CYS A 121 1.22 -25.61 17.37
C CYS A 121 0.70 -26.93 16.79
N ILE A 122 -0.14 -27.61 17.56
CA ILE A 122 -0.97 -28.70 17.07
C ILE A 122 -2.35 -28.12 16.75
N ARG A 123 -2.66 -28.03 15.46
CA ARG A 123 -3.96 -27.58 14.96
C ARG A 123 -4.86 -28.76 14.68
N VAL A 124 -5.94 -28.87 15.44
CA VAL A 124 -6.97 -29.90 15.33
C VAL A 124 -8.02 -29.45 14.31
N HIS A 125 -8.05 -30.16 13.18
CA HIS A 125 -9.05 -29.99 12.13
C HIS A 125 -10.31 -30.81 12.44
N GLY A 126 -10.13 -31.98 13.05
CA GLY A 126 -11.19 -32.94 13.29
C GLY A 126 -11.07 -33.64 14.62
N SER A 127 -12.18 -33.72 15.34
CA SER A 127 -12.27 -34.41 16.63
C SER A 127 -13.71 -34.79 16.94
N ASN A 128 -13.90 -35.82 17.76
CA ASN A 128 -15.25 -36.27 18.11
C ASN A 128 -16.00 -35.20 18.92
N GLY A 129 -17.18 -34.80 18.44
CA GLY A 129 -17.95 -33.70 19.04
C GLY A 129 -17.28 -32.33 18.94
N ARG A 130 -16.12 -32.22 18.27
CA ARG A 130 -15.32 -30.99 18.12
C ARG A 130 -14.75 -30.44 19.43
N PHE A 131 -14.62 -31.30 20.42
CA PHE A 131 -13.85 -31.04 21.64
C PHE A 131 -12.41 -31.49 21.41
N ILE A 132 -11.49 -31.15 22.30
CA ILE A 132 -10.11 -31.63 22.21
C ILE A 132 -9.76 -32.36 23.49
N THR A 133 -9.27 -33.61 23.35
CA THR A 133 -8.66 -34.36 24.43
C THR A 133 -7.26 -34.84 24.06
N MET A 134 -6.30 -34.59 24.95
CA MET A 134 -4.90 -34.99 24.80
C MET A 134 -4.35 -35.34 26.17
N ASN A 135 -3.65 -36.47 26.27
CA ASN A 135 -3.18 -37.02 27.55
C ASN A 135 -1.69 -36.74 27.75
N GLU A 136 -0.88 -37.06 26.75
CA GLU A 136 0.57 -36.86 26.81
C GLU A 136 1.09 -36.41 25.44
N ILE A 137 2.15 -35.62 25.43
CA ILE A 137 2.92 -35.28 24.23
C ILE A 137 4.42 -35.50 24.47
N SER A 138 5.12 -35.87 23.39
CA SER A 138 6.58 -36.03 23.34
C SER A 138 7.13 -35.39 22.09
N PHE A 139 8.21 -34.62 22.25
CA PHE A 139 8.95 -33.99 21.15
C PHE A 139 10.29 -34.71 20.98
N TYR A 140 10.72 -34.93 19.74
CA TYR A 140 11.98 -35.61 19.45
C TYR A 140 12.86 -34.74 18.56
N SER A 141 14.14 -34.65 18.94
CA SER A 141 15.12 -33.89 18.18
C SER A 141 16.03 -34.75 17.30
N SER A 142 16.44 -34.19 16.18
CA SER A 142 17.47 -34.75 15.33
C SER A 142 18.84 -34.31 15.86
N LEU A 143 19.45 -35.07 16.76
CA LEU A 143 20.67 -34.66 17.47
C LEU A 143 21.81 -34.22 16.54
N MET A 144 22.06 -34.96 15.45
CA MET A 144 23.11 -34.61 14.49
C MET A 144 22.82 -33.26 13.84
N GLN A 145 21.58 -33.04 13.42
CA GLN A 145 21.19 -31.80 12.76
C GLN A 145 21.10 -30.63 13.75
N GLU A 146 20.77 -30.91 15.00
CA GLU A 146 20.81 -29.96 16.10
C GLU A 146 22.24 -29.47 16.35
N LEU A 147 23.21 -30.38 16.41
CA LEU A 147 24.63 -30.01 16.52
C LEU A 147 25.11 -29.20 15.31
N ASN A 148 24.68 -29.56 14.11
CA ASN A 148 24.95 -28.80 12.89
C ASN A 148 24.43 -27.35 12.99
N MET A 149 23.20 -27.15 13.48
CA MET A 149 22.64 -25.81 13.68
C MET A 149 23.32 -25.04 14.81
N LEU A 150 23.64 -25.70 15.92
CA LEU A 150 24.37 -25.09 17.04
C LEU A 150 25.81 -24.73 16.68
N THR A 151 26.39 -25.35 15.64
CA THR A 151 27.71 -24.96 15.12
C THR A 151 27.69 -23.55 14.52
N PHE A 152 26.54 -23.09 14.03
CA PHE A 152 26.41 -21.78 13.43
C PHE A 152 26.23 -20.66 14.44
N PHE A 153 25.65 -20.94 15.61
CA PHE A 153 25.16 -19.91 16.50
C PHE A 153 25.64 -20.07 17.95
N ASP A 154 26.06 -18.95 18.53
CA ASP A 154 26.16 -18.77 19.97
C ASP A 154 24.87 -18.10 20.48
N GLU A 155 24.33 -18.58 21.60
CA GLU A 155 23.16 -17.99 22.24
C GLU A 155 23.59 -17.05 23.37
N ILE A 156 23.33 -15.74 23.22
CA ILE A 156 23.58 -14.74 24.27
C ILE A 156 22.29 -13.96 24.50
N ASN A 157 21.72 -14.05 25.71
CA ASN A 157 20.48 -13.36 26.10
C ASN A 157 19.26 -13.63 25.19
N GLY A 158 19.20 -14.79 24.53
CA GLY A 158 18.12 -15.18 23.62
C GLY A 158 18.27 -14.67 22.18
N ASP A 159 19.38 -14.00 21.86
CA ASP A 159 19.74 -13.64 20.50
C ASP A 159 20.74 -14.64 19.92
N PHE A 160 20.50 -15.09 18.68
CA PHE A 160 21.46 -15.88 17.92
C PHE A 160 22.56 -14.97 17.37
N ILE A 161 23.80 -15.24 17.75
CA ILE A 161 25.00 -14.58 17.23
C ILE A 161 25.79 -15.62 16.43
N LEU A 162 26.46 -15.21 15.35
CA LEU A 162 27.34 -16.15 14.65
C LEU A 162 28.48 -16.59 15.56
N SER A 163 28.74 -17.89 15.60
CA SER A 163 29.85 -18.46 16.35
C SER A 163 31.20 -17.81 15.99
N ASP A 164 32.00 -17.48 17.00
CA ASP A 164 33.35 -16.90 16.85
C ASP A 164 34.34 -17.85 16.15
N PHE A 165 34.08 -19.17 16.16
CA PHE A 165 34.90 -20.20 15.53
C PHE A 165 34.40 -20.61 14.13
N LEU A 166 33.35 -19.96 13.64
CA LEU A 166 32.77 -20.27 12.35
C LEU A 166 33.77 -19.98 11.22
N THR A 167 33.91 -20.94 10.30
CA THR A 167 34.73 -20.77 9.08
C THR A 167 33.92 -21.15 7.85
N LEU A 168 34.34 -20.69 6.67
CA LEU A 168 33.66 -21.08 5.42
C LEU A 168 33.65 -22.61 5.23
N ALA A 169 34.72 -23.30 5.63
CA ALA A 169 34.79 -24.76 5.56
C ALA A 169 33.74 -25.44 6.44
N ILE A 170 33.55 -24.94 7.68
CA ILE A 170 32.50 -25.43 8.60
C ILE A 170 31.11 -25.17 8.01
N ILE A 171 30.89 -23.98 7.43
CA ILE A 171 29.61 -23.64 6.78
C ILE A 171 29.33 -24.60 5.62
N ASP A 172 30.32 -24.83 4.74
CA ASP A 172 30.18 -25.71 3.60
C ASP A 172 29.98 -27.19 4.01
N GLU A 173 30.64 -27.64 5.09
CA GLU A 173 30.46 -28.98 5.66
C GLU A 173 29.02 -29.17 6.17
N VAL A 174 28.57 -28.27 7.06
CA VAL A 174 27.20 -28.34 7.59
C VAL A 174 26.16 -28.20 6.47
N GLN A 175 26.40 -27.35 5.47
CA GLN A 175 25.53 -27.21 4.31
C GLN A 175 25.37 -28.52 3.54
N ASN A 176 26.44 -29.29 3.37
CA ASN A 176 26.38 -30.59 2.71
C ASN A 176 25.59 -31.62 3.53
N ASP A 177 25.68 -31.57 4.85
CA ASP A 177 24.98 -32.49 5.76
C ASP A 177 23.47 -32.23 5.83
N ILE A 178 23.05 -30.98 5.63
CA ILE A 178 21.65 -30.55 5.74
C ILE A 178 20.97 -30.28 4.39
N LYS A 179 21.66 -30.49 3.27
CA LYS A 179 21.18 -30.11 1.92
C LYS A 179 19.81 -30.71 1.57
N ASP A 180 19.49 -31.86 2.15
CA ASP A 180 18.23 -32.57 1.92
C ASP A 180 17.11 -32.10 2.87
N PHE A 181 17.40 -31.15 3.78
CA PHE A 181 16.46 -30.53 4.71
C PHE A 181 16.27 -29.05 4.36
N PRO A 182 15.23 -28.70 3.58
CA PRO A 182 15.08 -27.36 3.00
C PRO A 182 15.12 -26.21 4.01
N GLU A 183 14.56 -26.41 5.21
CA GLU A 183 14.58 -25.37 6.24
C GLU A 183 15.97 -25.20 6.86
N LEU A 184 16.62 -26.28 7.28
CA LEU A 184 17.97 -26.17 7.84
C LEU A 184 18.95 -25.60 6.80
N TYR A 185 18.83 -26.01 5.54
CA TYR A 185 19.62 -25.44 4.44
C TYR A 185 19.35 -23.94 4.28
N SER A 186 18.10 -23.51 4.37
CA SER A 186 17.69 -22.11 4.34
C SER A 186 18.36 -21.29 5.47
N VAL A 187 18.37 -21.81 6.70
CA VAL A 187 19.08 -21.21 7.84
C VAL A 187 20.58 -21.05 7.54
N SER A 188 21.22 -22.09 6.98
CA SER A 188 22.66 -22.06 6.68
C SER A 188 23.03 -21.00 5.63
N GLU A 189 22.15 -20.70 4.69
CA GLU A 189 22.39 -19.68 3.67
C GLU A 189 22.37 -18.26 4.27
N ILE A 190 21.54 -18.05 5.29
CA ILE A 190 21.57 -16.83 6.10
C ILE A 190 22.90 -16.75 6.84
N VAL A 191 23.34 -17.83 7.47
CA VAL A 191 24.62 -17.91 8.20
C VAL A 191 25.78 -17.59 7.26
N LYS A 192 25.82 -18.20 6.08
CA LYS A 192 26.84 -17.96 5.05
C LYS A 192 26.90 -16.49 4.64
N TYR A 193 25.75 -15.87 4.44
CA TYR A 193 25.66 -14.45 4.12
C TYR A 193 26.19 -13.58 5.27
N LEU A 194 25.76 -13.84 6.50
CA LEU A 194 26.19 -13.10 7.68
C LEU A 194 27.72 -13.21 7.88
N PHE A 195 28.28 -14.40 7.65
CA PHE A 195 29.72 -14.66 7.70
C PHE A 195 30.48 -13.80 6.69
N PHE A 196 30.10 -13.84 5.41
CA PHE A 196 30.73 -13.01 4.38
C PHE A 196 30.55 -11.50 4.62
N SER A 197 29.44 -11.11 5.24
CA SER A 197 29.15 -9.73 5.59
C SER A 197 29.90 -9.23 6.83
N LYS A 198 30.68 -10.09 7.50
CA LYS A 198 31.44 -9.81 8.74
C LYS A 198 30.55 -9.20 9.83
N MET A 199 29.30 -9.66 9.91
CA MET A 199 28.35 -9.17 10.91
C MET A 199 28.50 -9.98 12.19
N THR A 200 28.88 -9.31 13.28
CA THR A 200 28.98 -9.90 14.63
C THR A 200 27.66 -9.87 15.39
N THR A 201 26.67 -9.13 14.91
CA THR A 201 25.29 -9.11 15.44
C THR A 201 24.32 -9.16 14.28
N ILE A 202 23.30 -10.01 14.39
CA ILE A 202 22.26 -10.15 13.37
C ILE A 202 21.33 -8.94 13.45
N LYS A 203 21.69 -7.85 12.77
CA LYS A 203 20.75 -6.73 12.57
C LYS A 203 19.81 -7.09 11.43
N TYR A 204 18.55 -7.29 11.78
CA TYR A 204 17.46 -7.47 10.83
C TYR A 204 16.45 -6.33 10.99
N ASN A 205 15.74 -6.05 9.91
CA ASN A 205 14.59 -5.16 9.91
C ASN A 205 13.35 -6.02 9.65
N GLU A 206 12.30 -5.82 10.42
CA GLU A 206 10.99 -6.43 10.16
C GLU A 206 9.98 -5.37 9.78
N VAL A 207 9.13 -5.71 8.83
CA VAL A 207 8.00 -4.87 8.44
C VAL A 207 6.78 -5.75 8.22
N ALA A 208 5.70 -5.36 8.86
CA ALA A 208 4.37 -5.94 8.70
C ALA A 208 3.49 -4.93 7.96
N ILE A 209 2.98 -5.33 6.79
CA ILE A 209 2.14 -4.49 5.95
C ILE A 209 0.81 -5.20 5.80
N SER A 210 -0.24 -4.58 6.31
CA SER A 210 -1.59 -5.15 6.23
C SER A 210 -2.08 -5.18 4.78
N LYS A 211 -2.90 -6.18 4.44
CA LYS A 211 -3.59 -6.23 3.16
C LYS A 211 -4.35 -4.94 2.91
N ASN A 212 -4.40 -4.53 1.64
CA ASN A 212 -5.10 -3.32 1.26
C ASN A 212 -6.62 -3.58 1.22
N ASN A 213 -7.40 -2.49 1.30
CA ASN A 213 -8.85 -2.50 1.10
C ASN A 213 -9.25 -3.26 -0.18
N ALA A 214 -10.52 -3.68 -0.26
CA ALA A 214 -11.09 -4.36 -1.43
C ALA A 214 -10.91 -3.59 -2.77
N ILE A 215 -10.75 -2.26 -2.70
CA ILE A 215 -10.59 -1.40 -3.87
C ILE A 215 -9.14 -1.44 -4.36
N THR A 216 -8.97 -1.88 -5.61
CA THR A 216 -7.67 -1.92 -6.28
C THR A 216 -7.24 -0.53 -6.76
N THR A 217 -5.94 -0.34 -6.98
CA THR A 217 -5.39 0.88 -7.59
C THR A 217 -5.97 1.10 -8.98
N GLY A 218 -6.16 0.01 -9.76
CA GLY A 218 -6.78 0.07 -11.08
C GLY A 218 -8.22 0.57 -11.02
N GLU A 219 -9.04 0.00 -10.14
CA GLU A 219 -10.43 0.44 -9.93
C GLU A 219 -10.50 1.92 -9.54
N PHE A 220 -9.71 2.35 -8.54
CA PHE A 220 -9.69 3.74 -8.09
C PHE A 220 -9.32 4.72 -9.22
N CYS A 221 -8.24 4.42 -9.95
CA CYS A 221 -7.78 5.30 -11.03
C CYS A 221 -8.74 5.32 -12.22
N ASN A 222 -9.34 4.18 -12.58
CA ASN A 222 -10.28 4.08 -13.68
C ASN A 222 -11.59 4.82 -13.37
N THR A 223 -12.14 4.67 -12.16
CA THR A 223 -13.36 5.37 -11.75
C THR A 223 -13.17 6.88 -11.80
N LEU A 224 -12.05 7.38 -11.27
CA LEU A 224 -11.77 8.83 -11.25
C LEU A 224 -11.14 9.35 -12.57
N LYS A 225 -10.86 8.46 -13.53
CA LYS A 225 -10.20 8.75 -14.81
C LYS A 225 -8.88 9.54 -14.66
N ILE A 226 -8.10 9.18 -13.64
CA ILE A 226 -6.83 9.80 -13.27
C ILE A 226 -5.65 8.95 -13.69
N VAL A 227 -4.44 9.54 -13.74
CA VAL A 227 -3.22 8.80 -14.07
C VAL A 227 -2.90 7.79 -12.96
N LYS A 228 -2.50 6.58 -13.33
CA LYS A 228 -2.17 5.50 -12.40
C LYS A 228 -0.85 5.76 -11.66
N THR A 229 -0.86 5.53 -10.35
CA THR A 229 0.32 5.49 -9.49
C THR A 229 0.22 4.27 -8.59
N SER A 230 1.21 3.38 -8.63
CA SER A 230 1.25 2.18 -7.80
C SER A 230 1.34 2.56 -6.33
N LYS A 231 0.67 1.78 -5.46
CA LYS A 231 0.86 1.91 -4.01
C LYS A 231 2.31 1.56 -3.67
N LEU A 232 2.94 2.42 -2.88
CA LEU A 232 4.28 2.22 -2.35
C LEU A 232 4.19 2.14 -0.82
N ASN A 233 4.73 1.08 -0.24
CA ASN A 233 4.81 0.89 1.19
C ASN A 233 6.28 0.80 1.59
N SER A 234 6.76 1.75 2.41
CA SER A 234 8.14 1.74 2.87
C SER A 234 8.45 0.47 3.65
N LEU A 235 9.61 -0.13 3.37
CA LEU A 235 10.13 -1.26 4.17
C LEU A 235 10.96 -0.79 5.37
N GLY A 236 11.30 0.51 5.48
CA GLY A 236 12.23 1.00 6.49
C GLY A 236 13.65 0.42 6.35
N MET A 237 14.01 0.00 5.12
CA MET A 237 15.26 -0.68 4.82
C MET A 237 16.06 0.11 3.80
N PHE A 238 17.26 0.54 4.20
CA PHE A 238 18.20 1.22 3.31
C PHE A 238 19.41 0.33 3.01
N VAL A 239 19.77 0.28 1.73
CA VAL A 239 20.97 -0.43 1.26
C VAL A 239 22.06 0.61 1.04
N LYS A 240 23.18 0.45 1.74
CA LYS A 240 24.40 1.22 1.48
C LYS A 240 25.36 0.41 0.59
N ASN A 241 25.77 1.01 -0.52
CA ASN A 241 26.63 0.44 -1.57
C ASN A 241 26.01 -0.80 -2.24
N SER A 242 26.60 -1.22 -3.35
CA SER A 242 26.19 -2.44 -4.03
C SER A 242 26.50 -3.67 -3.16
N LYS A 243 25.50 -4.49 -2.83
CA LYS A 243 25.70 -5.70 -2.03
C LYS A 243 24.58 -6.71 -2.21
N ASN A 244 24.89 -7.97 -1.88
CA ASN A 244 23.87 -8.97 -1.65
C ASN A 244 23.15 -8.67 -0.33
N VAL A 245 21.86 -8.96 -0.29
CA VAL A 245 21.00 -8.89 0.90
C VAL A 245 20.06 -10.09 0.91
N ILE A 246 19.51 -10.40 2.07
CA ILE A 246 18.52 -11.47 2.21
C ILE A 246 17.19 -10.86 2.62
N PHE A 247 16.14 -11.25 1.92
CA PHE A 247 14.75 -11.02 2.32
C PHE A 247 14.08 -12.34 2.60
N ILE A 248 13.15 -12.30 3.55
CA ILE A 248 12.33 -13.45 3.90
C ILE A 248 10.90 -12.94 3.94
N SER A 249 10.08 -13.48 3.04
CA SER A 249 8.73 -13.02 2.79
C SER A 249 7.75 -14.17 3.06
N ASN A 250 6.62 -13.88 3.69
CA ASN A 250 5.56 -14.86 3.86
C ASN A 250 4.73 -15.09 2.58
N SER A 251 4.80 -14.17 1.62
CA SER A 251 4.07 -14.15 0.35
C SER A 251 5.01 -13.90 -0.84
N ASP A 252 4.57 -14.27 -2.03
CA ASP A 252 5.12 -13.71 -3.26
C ASP A 252 4.80 -12.21 -3.30
N CYS A 253 5.80 -11.37 -3.56
CA CYS A 253 5.63 -9.92 -3.59
C CYS A 253 6.68 -9.22 -4.46
N GLU A 254 6.48 -7.91 -4.69
CA GLU A 254 7.35 -7.10 -5.53
C GLU A 254 7.89 -5.91 -4.76
N ILE A 255 9.21 -5.72 -4.80
CA ILE A 255 9.87 -4.59 -4.16
C ILE A 255 10.61 -3.74 -5.20
N VAL A 256 10.85 -2.49 -4.84
CA VAL A 256 11.62 -1.54 -5.64
C VAL A 256 12.68 -0.86 -4.77
N CYS A 257 13.84 -0.57 -5.35
CA CYS A 257 14.90 0.20 -4.71
C CYS A 257 15.01 1.56 -5.40
N PHE A 258 14.68 2.63 -4.69
CA PHE A 258 14.91 4.00 -5.16
C PHE A 258 16.33 4.44 -4.80
N GLU A 259 17.10 4.84 -5.81
CA GLU A 259 18.52 5.17 -5.59
C GLU A 259 18.70 6.42 -4.72
N ASP A 260 19.72 6.42 -3.86
CA ASP A 260 20.11 7.58 -3.05
C ASP A 260 20.85 8.62 -3.90
N ARG A 261 20.07 9.37 -4.68
CA ARG A 261 20.52 10.44 -5.58
C ARG A 261 19.40 11.44 -5.81
N LYS A 262 19.77 12.60 -6.36
CA LYS A 262 18.85 13.72 -6.60
C LYS A 262 17.79 13.35 -7.63
N ASP A 263 18.19 13.05 -8.86
CA ASP A 263 17.26 12.69 -9.92
C ASP A 263 16.51 11.39 -9.66
N PHE A 264 15.28 11.32 -10.18
CA PHE A 264 14.46 10.12 -10.08
C PHE A 264 15.10 8.95 -10.82
N HIS A 265 15.57 7.98 -10.04
CA HIS A 265 16.06 6.70 -10.51
C HIS A 265 15.68 5.59 -9.53
N TYR A 266 15.27 4.46 -10.08
CA TYR A 266 14.96 3.26 -9.33
C TYR A 266 15.48 2.05 -10.09
N ASN A 267 15.81 1.01 -9.35
CA ASN A 267 16.09 -0.29 -9.94
C ASN A 267 14.76 -0.90 -10.37
N LYS A 268 14.74 -1.60 -11.53
CA LYS A 268 13.57 -2.40 -11.94
C LYS A 268 13.04 -3.22 -10.76
N THR A 269 11.73 -3.45 -10.77
CA THR A 269 11.05 -4.27 -9.77
C THR A 269 11.76 -5.60 -9.54
N ILE A 270 11.97 -5.93 -8.27
CA ILE A 270 12.58 -7.16 -7.80
C ILE A 270 11.45 -8.04 -7.26
N LYS A 271 11.30 -9.23 -7.83
CA LYS A 271 10.32 -10.21 -7.35
C LYS A 271 10.90 -10.98 -6.17
N LEU A 272 10.16 -11.05 -5.08
CA LEU A 272 10.42 -11.92 -3.95
C LEU A 272 9.41 -13.07 -3.99
N ALA A 273 9.90 -14.30 -3.91
CA ALA A 273 9.07 -15.47 -3.69
C ALA A 273 8.77 -15.63 -2.19
N ARG A 274 7.73 -16.38 -1.85
CA ARG A 274 7.52 -16.86 -0.48
C ARG A 274 8.76 -17.64 0.00
N GLY A 275 9.23 -17.33 1.20
CA GLY A 275 10.44 -17.89 1.80
C GLY A 275 11.67 -16.98 1.63
N ILE A 276 12.85 -17.59 1.56
CA ILE A 276 14.13 -16.89 1.51
C ILE A 276 14.47 -16.44 0.09
N ASN A 277 14.86 -15.18 -0.04
CA ASN A 277 15.29 -14.55 -1.28
C ASN A 277 16.66 -13.92 -1.10
N LYS A 278 17.61 -14.32 -1.94
CA LYS A 278 18.92 -13.67 -2.05
C LYS A 278 18.88 -12.68 -3.20
N VAL A 279 19.08 -11.41 -2.88
CA VAL A 279 18.94 -10.34 -3.85
C VAL A 279 20.22 -9.53 -3.91
N PHE A 280 20.74 -9.33 -5.11
CA PHE A 280 21.81 -8.36 -5.34
C PHE A 280 21.21 -6.98 -5.60
N ILE A 281 21.54 -6.00 -4.76
CA ILE A 281 21.13 -4.62 -4.93
C ILE A 281 22.33 -3.84 -5.51
N PRO A 282 22.27 -3.33 -6.74
CA PRO A 282 23.42 -2.78 -7.45
C PRO A 282 23.83 -1.36 -7.01
N LYS A 283 22.97 -0.64 -6.29
CA LYS A 283 23.15 0.78 -5.93
C LYS A 283 22.59 1.06 -4.55
N SER A 284 23.12 2.08 -3.88
CA SER A 284 22.57 2.53 -2.60
C SER A 284 21.16 3.06 -2.80
N GLY A 285 20.24 2.77 -1.88
CA GLY A 285 18.85 3.21 -2.02
C GLY A 285 17.90 2.73 -0.94
N GLU A 286 16.71 3.31 -0.98
CA GLU A 286 15.58 3.01 -0.08
C GLU A 286 14.64 1.99 -0.72
N LEU A 287 14.15 1.03 0.08
CA LEU A 287 13.30 -0.04 -0.41
C LEU A 287 11.83 0.15 -0.08
N PHE A 288 10.98 -0.13 -1.07
CA PHE A 288 9.53 -0.09 -0.95
C PHE A 288 8.92 -1.37 -1.52
N LEU A 289 7.89 -1.88 -0.86
CA LEU A 289 6.95 -2.85 -1.42
C LEU A 289 5.99 -2.12 -2.37
N ILE A 290 5.73 -2.68 -3.54
CA ILE A 290 4.89 -2.07 -4.56
C ILE A 290 3.62 -2.88 -4.85
N GLY A 291 2.51 -2.18 -5.12
CA GLY A 291 1.28 -2.77 -5.65
C GLY A 291 0.15 -2.96 -4.63
N ASP A 292 -0.96 -3.52 -5.13
CA ASP A 292 -2.11 -3.90 -4.32
C ASP A 292 -1.83 -5.22 -3.58
N LEU A 293 -2.16 -5.26 -2.29
CA LEU A 293 -1.82 -6.39 -1.41
C LEU A 293 -3.10 -7.18 -1.09
N ASN A 294 -3.14 -8.43 -1.53
CA ASN A 294 -4.29 -9.32 -1.34
C ASN A 294 -4.28 -10.02 0.03
N GLU A 295 -3.12 -10.06 0.68
CA GLU A 295 -2.91 -10.63 2.01
C GLU A 295 -1.92 -9.78 2.82
N ASN A 296 -1.84 -10.06 4.12
CA ASN A 296 -0.88 -9.38 4.99
C ASN A 296 0.52 -9.85 4.61
N ILE A 297 1.42 -8.90 4.36
CA ILE A 297 2.80 -9.18 3.97
C ILE A 297 3.71 -8.90 5.15
N TYR A 298 4.53 -9.89 5.48
CA TYR A 298 5.58 -9.80 6.48
C TYR A 298 6.92 -10.03 5.79
N ILE A 299 7.79 -9.04 5.89
CA ILE A 299 9.14 -9.10 5.33
C ILE A 299 10.15 -8.90 6.44
N ARG A 300 11.06 -9.86 6.57
CA ARG A 300 12.29 -9.71 7.35
C ARG A 300 13.48 -9.54 6.40
N GLY A 301 14.26 -8.50 6.63
CA GLY A 301 15.44 -8.18 5.82
C GLY A 301 16.74 -8.25 6.62
N TYR A 302 17.78 -8.85 6.06
CA TYR A 302 19.13 -8.90 6.62
C TYR A 302 20.12 -8.10 5.80
N GLY A 303 21.01 -7.40 6.51
CA GLY A 303 22.04 -6.58 5.88
C GLY A 303 21.54 -5.21 5.43
N PHE A 304 20.52 -4.67 6.09
CA PHE A 304 20.05 -3.31 5.85
C PHE A 304 20.56 -2.36 6.93
N ASN A 305 20.72 -1.11 6.56
CA ASN A 305 20.82 -0.03 7.53
C ASN A 305 19.40 0.36 7.91
N GLU A 306 19.20 0.70 9.18
CA GLU A 306 17.95 1.32 9.60
C GLU A 306 17.67 2.54 8.75
N SER A 307 16.42 2.57 8.30
CA SER A 307 15.88 3.66 7.54
C SER A 307 14.51 4.01 8.02
N SER A 308 14.19 5.28 7.90
CA SER A 308 12.85 5.77 8.15
C SER A 308 12.47 6.67 6.99
N VAL A 309 11.37 6.35 6.34
CA VAL A 309 10.56 7.36 5.66
C VAL A 309 9.88 8.17 6.76
N PHE A 310 9.89 9.50 6.66
CA PHE A 310 9.16 10.31 7.62
C PHE A 310 7.66 10.09 7.40
N LYS A 311 6.96 9.63 8.43
CA LYS A 311 5.50 9.50 8.43
C LYS A 311 4.91 10.39 9.50
N MET A 312 4.01 11.28 9.10
CA MET A 312 3.35 12.20 10.03
C MET A 312 2.56 11.44 11.10
N GLY A 313 2.77 11.78 12.38
CA GLY A 313 2.14 11.11 13.52
C GLY A 313 2.85 9.84 14.01
N GLU A 314 3.71 9.24 13.20
CA GLU A 314 4.49 8.05 13.56
C GLU A 314 5.97 8.38 13.83
N SER A 315 6.54 9.30 13.05
CA SER A 315 7.95 9.67 13.11
C SER A 315 8.19 10.90 13.99
N LYS A 316 9.24 10.86 14.82
CA LYS A 316 9.77 12.05 15.50
C LYS A 316 10.79 12.75 14.62
N PHE A 317 10.61 14.04 14.35
CA PHE A 317 11.42 14.80 13.40
C PHE A 317 12.93 14.73 13.67
N THR A 318 13.33 14.95 14.93
CA THR A 318 14.75 14.91 15.32
C THR A 318 15.39 13.54 15.16
N GLN A 319 14.66 12.47 15.51
CA GLN A 319 15.13 11.09 15.32
C GLN A 319 15.25 10.77 13.83
N PHE A 320 14.25 11.16 13.04
CA PHE A 320 14.26 11.01 11.59
C PHE A 320 15.49 11.67 10.95
N LEU A 321 15.77 12.94 11.26
CA LEU A 321 16.93 13.65 10.70
C LEU A 321 18.28 12.99 11.02
N ASN A 322 18.39 12.39 12.22
CA ASN A 322 19.59 11.65 12.64
C ASN A 322 19.78 10.38 11.80
N LEU A 323 18.70 9.66 11.49
CA LEU A 323 18.73 8.47 10.64
C LEU A 323 19.08 8.79 9.17
N GLN A 324 18.84 10.03 8.72
CA GLN A 324 19.21 10.48 7.38
C GLN A 324 20.68 10.97 7.27
N ASN A 325 21.50 10.88 8.31
CA ASN A 325 22.89 11.34 8.26
C ASN A 325 23.71 10.57 7.21
N GLY A 326 24.34 11.32 6.29
CA GLY A 326 25.17 10.77 5.21
C GLY A 326 24.39 10.29 3.98
N ARG A 327 23.07 10.52 3.92
CA ARG A 327 22.23 10.25 2.74
C ARG A 327 22.08 11.51 1.89
N LYS A 328 21.95 11.34 0.57
CA LYS A 328 21.72 12.48 -0.33
C LYS A 328 20.29 12.95 -0.24
N ASN A 329 19.35 12.01 -0.29
CA ASN A 329 17.93 12.30 -0.29
C ASN A 329 17.21 11.57 0.85
N MET A 330 16.08 12.13 1.27
CA MET A 330 15.18 11.56 2.26
C MET A 330 13.77 11.47 1.70
N PHE A 331 13.02 10.50 2.22
CA PHE A 331 11.63 10.28 1.84
C PHE A 331 10.70 10.78 2.93
N ILE A 332 9.66 11.50 2.50
CA ILE A 332 8.64 12.09 3.35
C ILE A 332 7.28 11.62 2.85
N GLU A 333 6.51 11.01 3.71
CA GLU A 333 5.21 10.42 3.40
C GLU A 333 4.11 11.21 4.13
N GLY A 334 3.26 11.85 3.32
CA GLY A 334 2.01 12.44 3.76
C GLY A 334 0.84 11.46 3.60
N LYS A 335 -0.37 11.96 3.83
CA LYS A 335 -1.62 11.23 3.57
C LYS A 335 -1.78 10.91 2.09
N ASN A 336 -1.51 11.88 1.22
CA ASN A 336 -1.82 11.82 -0.22
C ASN A 336 -0.57 11.79 -1.12
N PHE A 337 0.63 11.85 -0.55
CA PHE A 337 1.87 11.94 -1.34
C PHE A 337 3.06 11.23 -0.68
N ILE A 338 4.05 10.91 -1.49
CA ILE A 338 5.41 10.56 -1.07
C ILE A 338 6.35 11.51 -1.81
N ALA A 339 7.15 12.25 -1.05
CA ALA A 339 8.15 13.18 -1.55
C ALA A 339 9.56 12.63 -1.35
N ASN A 340 10.43 12.85 -2.33
CA ASN A 340 11.86 12.62 -2.23
C ASN A 340 12.60 13.96 -2.36
N ILE A 341 13.36 14.32 -1.31
CA ILE A 341 13.94 15.65 -1.15
C ILE A 341 15.39 15.54 -0.67
N ASP A 342 16.25 16.46 -1.12
CA ASP A 342 17.62 16.61 -0.66
C ASP A 342 17.69 16.80 0.86
N THR A 343 18.49 15.95 1.51
CA THR A 343 18.61 15.87 2.95
C THR A 343 19.18 17.15 3.55
N ASN A 344 20.17 17.76 2.90
CA ASN A 344 20.83 18.96 3.41
C ASN A 344 19.92 20.18 3.27
N TRP A 345 19.15 20.26 2.20
CA TRP A 345 18.19 21.32 1.99
C TRP A 345 17.13 21.35 3.09
N ILE A 346 16.55 20.19 3.46
CA ILE A 346 15.60 20.11 4.59
C ILE A 346 16.26 20.56 5.90
N LYS A 347 17.45 20.02 6.22
CA LYS A 347 18.17 20.36 7.46
C LYS A 347 18.49 21.86 7.58
N ASN A 348 18.75 22.52 6.45
CA ASN A 348 19.12 23.93 6.43
C ASN A 348 17.92 24.88 6.37
N SER A 349 16.77 24.40 5.86
CA SER A 349 15.63 25.27 5.53
C SER A 349 14.45 25.16 6.49
N PHE A 350 14.38 24.09 7.29
CA PHE A 350 13.21 23.78 8.12
C PHE A 350 13.56 23.45 9.58
N ASP A 351 12.78 24.01 10.49
CA ASP A 351 12.55 23.45 11.82
C ASP A 351 11.37 22.45 11.79
N GLU A 352 11.12 21.75 12.90
CA GLU A 352 10.05 20.75 13.00
C GLU A 352 8.67 21.32 12.66
N HIS A 353 8.34 22.50 13.19
CA HIS A 353 7.02 23.11 12.97
C HIS A 353 6.81 23.44 11.49
N ARG A 354 7.78 24.09 10.85
CA ARG A 354 7.70 24.44 9.44
C ARG A 354 7.72 23.21 8.55
N PHE A 355 8.46 22.17 8.93
CA PHE A 355 8.49 20.91 8.18
C PHE A 355 7.13 20.23 8.17
N LEU A 356 6.48 20.14 9.34
CA LEU A 356 5.14 19.58 9.47
C LEU A 356 4.09 20.42 8.72
N ASP A 357 4.17 21.74 8.81
CA ASP A 357 3.25 22.65 8.11
C ASP A 357 3.37 22.55 6.57
N ALA A 358 4.57 22.27 6.04
CA ALA A 358 4.75 21.99 4.62
C ALA A 358 4.06 20.67 4.20
N ILE A 359 4.14 19.62 5.01
CA ILE A 359 3.43 18.34 4.76
C ILE A 359 1.92 18.56 4.78
N ILE A 360 1.40 19.24 5.80
CA ILE A 360 -0.03 19.57 5.93
C ILE A 360 -0.50 20.39 4.73
N THR A 361 0.30 21.33 4.26
CA THR A 361 -0.01 22.17 3.09
C THR A 361 -0.20 21.31 1.84
N ILE A 362 0.72 20.38 1.57
CA ILE A 362 0.64 19.49 0.41
C ILE A 362 -0.57 18.54 0.53
N ASP A 363 -0.81 17.97 1.70
CA ASP A 363 -1.95 17.08 1.93
C ASP A 363 -3.29 17.82 1.76
N ALA A 364 -3.43 19.03 2.30
CA ALA A 364 -4.61 19.86 2.15
C ALA A 364 -4.85 20.26 0.68
N TYR A 365 -3.77 20.46 -0.08
CA TYR A 365 -3.86 20.70 -1.52
C TYR A 365 -4.42 19.48 -2.26
N TYR A 366 -3.86 18.28 -2.01
CA TYR A 366 -4.35 17.06 -2.63
C TYR A 366 -5.76 16.69 -2.18
N ASP A 367 -6.13 16.90 -0.92
CA ASP A 367 -7.50 16.71 -0.45
C ASP A 367 -8.48 17.58 -1.25
N TYR A 368 -8.08 18.81 -1.60
CA TYR A 368 -8.90 19.66 -2.47
C TYR A 368 -8.94 19.16 -3.93
N LEU A 369 -7.85 18.62 -4.48
CA LEU A 369 -7.85 17.95 -5.79
C LEU A 369 -8.87 16.81 -5.84
N TYR A 370 -8.87 15.93 -4.84
CA TYR A 370 -9.81 14.82 -4.76
C TYR A 370 -11.25 15.27 -4.48
N ALA A 371 -11.44 16.41 -3.81
CA ALA A 371 -12.76 17.02 -3.66
C ALA A 371 -13.32 17.56 -4.99
N ILE A 372 -12.47 18.10 -5.87
CA ILE A 372 -12.90 18.51 -7.23
C ILE A 372 -13.33 17.28 -8.03
N LEU A 373 -12.59 16.17 -7.92
CA LEU A 373 -12.95 14.88 -8.54
C LEU A 373 -14.09 14.17 -7.80
N ASP A 374 -14.73 14.79 -6.81
CA ASP A 374 -15.88 14.23 -6.09
C ASP A 374 -15.62 12.82 -5.52
N THR A 375 -14.38 12.55 -5.13
CA THR A 375 -13.93 11.23 -4.66
C THR A 375 -14.81 10.64 -3.55
N PRO A 376 -15.30 11.43 -2.55
CA PRO A 376 -16.19 10.90 -1.51
C PRO A 376 -17.51 10.29 -1.99
N LEU A 377 -17.93 10.55 -3.24
CA LEU A 377 -19.10 9.91 -3.81
C LEU A 377 -18.87 8.42 -4.13
N TYR A 378 -17.61 8.05 -4.39
CA TYR A 378 -17.23 6.71 -4.87
C TYR A 378 -16.36 5.95 -3.86
N PHE A 379 -15.58 6.67 -3.06
CA PHE A 379 -14.57 6.08 -2.18
C PHE A 379 -14.51 6.82 -0.84
N ASP A 380 -14.48 6.08 0.27
CA ASP A 380 -14.41 6.65 1.63
C ASP A 380 -13.06 7.36 1.91
N LYS A 381 -12.00 6.94 1.23
CA LYS A 381 -10.66 7.49 1.39
C LYS A 381 -9.86 7.43 0.09
N ASN A 382 -8.92 8.34 -0.06
CA ASN A 382 -7.87 8.22 -1.06
C ASN A 382 -6.95 7.04 -0.69
N ILE A 383 -6.64 6.18 -1.68
CA ILE A 383 -5.81 4.99 -1.48
C ILE A 383 -4.48 5.05 -2.25
N ILE A 384 -4.26 6.11 -3.03
CA ILE A 384 -3.04 6.32 -3.80
C ILE A 384 -2.25 7.50 -3.25
N LYS A 385 -0.92 7.44 -3.34
CA LYS A 385 -0.04 8.55 -3.00
C LYS A 385 0.65 9.05 -4.25
N ARG A 386 0.60 10.37 -4.50
CA ARG A 386 1.32 11.00 -5.61
C ARG A 386 2.80 11.12 -5.30
N LEU A 387 3.64 10.95 -6.32
CA LEU A 387 5.09 10.93 -6.16
C LEU A 387 5.66 12.29 -6.54
N LEU A 388 6.24 12.98 -5.57
CA LEU A 388 6.87 14.28 -5.73
C LEU A 388 8.38 14.12 -5.63
N TRP A 389 9.12 14.65 -6.59
CA TRP A 389 10.55 14.40 -6.67
C TRP A 389 11.33 15.68 -6.93
N GLN A 390 12.34 15.95 -6.10
CA GLN A 390 13.35 16.96 -6.41
C GLN A 390 14.32 16.37 -7.44
N GLY A 391 14.37 16.91 -8.65
CA GLY A 391 15.32 16.53 -9.69
C GLY A 391 16.76 17.02 -9.45
N ASP A 392 17.61 16.81 -10.44
CA ASP A 392 19.04 17.16 -10.43
C ASP A 392 19.36 18.49 -11.14
N SER A 393 18.56 18.91 -12.12
CA SER A 393 18.74 20.16 -12.88
C SER A 393 17.53 21.09 -12.81
N GLU A 394 17.76 22.40 -12.92
CA GLU A 394 16.71 23.43 -12.94
C GLU A 394 15.76 23.32 -14.17
N GLU A 395 16.16 22.58 -15.21
CA GLU A 395 15.48 22.60 -16.51
C GLU A 395 14.37 21.54 -16.69
N ARG A 396 14.16 20.62 -15.73
CA ARG A 396 13.24 19.47 -15.92
C ARG A 396 12.09 19.43 -14.92
N VAL A 397 11.33 20.52 -14.83
CA VAL A 397 10.03 20.48 -14.16
C VAL A 397 8.99 19.85 -15.08
N GLY A 398 8.41 18.71 -14.67
CA GLY A 398 7.46 17.99 -15.52
C GLY A 398 7.05 16.64 -14.97
N ILE A 399 6.30 15.89 -15.79
CA ILE A 399 5.82 14.56 -15.46
C ILE A 399 6.70 13.50 -16.09
N LYS A 400 7.11 12.52 -15.29
CA LYS A 400 7.80 11.32 -15.74
C LYS A 400 6.90 10.11 -15.52
N ASN A 401 6.52 9.44 -16.60
CA ASN A 401 5.73 8.20 -16.53
C ASN A 401 6.68 7.00 -16.46
N THR A 402 6.39 6.08 -15.53
CA THR A 402 7.18 4.88 -15.25
C THR A 402 6.25 3.69 -15.04
N ASP A 403 6.79 2.47 -14.89
CA ASP A 403 6.01 1.27 -14.56
C ASP A 403 5.36 1.33 -13.17
N ILE A 404 5.98 2.03 -12.22
CA ILE A 404 5.40 2.32 -10.89
C ILE A 404 4.41 3.51 -10.92
N GLY A 405 4.27 4.18 -12.07
CA GLY A 405 3.30 5.25 -12.30
C GLY A 405 3.90 6.62 -12.60
N SER A 406 3.07 7.65 -12.42
CA SER A 406 3.43 9.05 -12.69
C SER A 406 4.17 9.70 -11.53
N ILE A 407 5.22 10.44 -11.86
CA ILE A 407 6.07 11.18 -10.91
C ILE A 407 6.15 12.64 -11.35
N LEU A 408 5.84 13.55 -10.43
CA LEU A 408 6.08 14.97 -10.60
C LEU A 408 7.53 15.29 -10.24
N ASN A 409 8.32 15.64 -11.24
CA ASN A 409 9.68 16.13 -11.06
C ASN A 409 9.67 17.66 -11.00
N PHE A 410 10.29 18.22 -9.97
CA PHE A 410 10.38 19.66 -9.73
C PHE A 410 11.79 20.23 -9.98
N GLY A 411 12.63 19.52 -10.71
CA GLY A 411 13.99 19.96 -10.98
C GLY A 411 14.82 20.13 -9.70
N GLY A 412 15.94 20.85 -9.79
CA GLY A 412 16.92 20.99 -8.70
C GLY A 412 16.44 21.70 -7.42
N ASP A 413 15.28 22.37 -7.45
CA ASP A 413 14.80 23.19 -6.34
C ASP A 413 13.53 22.62 -5.67
N ALA A 414 13.73 21.98 -4.50
CA ALA A 414 12.63 21.48 -3.68
C ALA A 414 11.71 22.59 -3.15
N SER A 415 12.15 23.85 -3.14
CA SER A 415 11.28 24.97 -2.76
C SER A 415 10.07 25.02 -3.68
N LEU A 416 10.12 24.55 -4.94
CA LEU A 416 8.96 24.64 -5.84
C LEU A 416 7.72 23.90 -5.32
N PHE A 417 7.89 22.84 -4.53
CA PHE A 417 6.78 22.02 -4.04
C PHE A 417 6.79 21.76 -2.52
N PHE A 418 7.89 21.99 -1.81
CA PHE A 418 7.92 21.80 -0.36
C PHE A 418 7.97 23.15 0.35
N LYS A 419 6.80 23.75 0.58
CA LYS A 419 6.64 25.11 1.12
C LYS A 419 5.49 25.19 2.13
N ASN A 420 5.63 26.12 3.07
CA ASN A 420 4.61 26.48 4.04
C ASN A 420 3.48 27.31 3.40
N GLY A 421 2.23 26.97 3.70
CA GLY A 421 1.05 27.74 3.35
C GLY A 421 0.53 27.48 1.93
N ILE A 422 -0.78 27.22 1.84
CA ILE A 422 -1.44 26.80 0.60
C ILE A 422 -1.30 27.80 -0.55
N HIS A 423 -1.30 29.10 -0.27
CA HIS A 423 -1.14 30.14 -1.30
C HIS A 423 0.27 30.17 -1.91
N ASN A 424 1.29 29.80 -1.14
CA ASN A 424 2.67 29.72 -1.63
C ASN A 424 2.92 28.43 -2.42
N PHE A 425 2.21 27.36 -2.07
CA PHE A 425 2.30 26.06 -2.75
C PHE A 425 1.50 26.03 -4.06
N ALA A 426 0.26 26.53 -4.06
CA ALA A 426 -0.68 26.47 -5.20
C ALA A 426 -0.35 27.48 -6.33
N THR A 427 0.90 27.47 -6.78
CA THR A 427 1.37 28.29 -7.91
C THR A 427 0.79 27.78 -9.24
N PRO A 428 0.71 28.63 -10.29
CA PRO A 428 0.24 28.19 -11.61
C PRO A 428 0.98 26.97 -12.17
N LEU A 429 2.28 26.84 -11.86
CA LEU A 429 3.10 25.69 -12.24
C LEU A 429 2.62 24.40 -11.57
N ILE A 430 2.44 24.41 -10.25
CA ILE A 430 1.94 23.25 -9.49
C ILE A 430 0.54 22.86 -9.96
N CYS A 431 -0.36 23.84 -10.11
CA CYS A 431 -1.72 23.62 -10.59
C CYS A 431 -1.76 22.95 -11.97
N ARG A 432 -0.88 23.38 -12.90
CA ARG A 432 -0.78 22.79 -14.24
C ARG A 432 -0.26 21.34 -14.18
N LEU A 433 0.80 21.09 -13.42
CA LEU A 433 1.40 19.75 -13.32
C LEU A 433 0.45 18.74 -12.65
N THR A 434 -0.22 19.16 -11.59
CA THR A 434 -1.14 18.27 -10.87
C THR A 434 -2.44 18.04 -11.65
N ALA A 435 -2.87 18.99 -12.50
CA ALA A 435 -3.98 18.76 -13.43
C ALA A 435 -3.71 17.62 -14.43
N GLU A 436 -2.46 17.47 -14.88
CA GLU A 436 -2.07 16.35 -15.75
C GLU A 436 -2.15 15.00 -15.01
N GLU A 437 -1.89 14.94 -13.69
CA GLU A 437 -2.09 13.70 -12.90
C GLU A 437 -3.58 13.37 -12.70
N MET A 438 -4.43 14.40 -12.62
CA MET A 438 -5.86 14.27 -12.31
C MET A 438 -6.75 14.14 -13.56
N VAL A 439 -6.20 14.30 -14.76
CA VAL A 439 -6.92 14.12 -16.02
C VAL A 439 -6.05 13.30 -16.96
N SER A 440 -6.29 11.98 -17.02
CA SER A 440 -5.48 11.09 -17.85
C SER A 440 -5.90 11.14 -19.32
N ASN A 441 -4.91 11.29 -20.20
CA ASN A 441 -5.09 11.17 -21.65
C ASN A 441 -5.44 9.74 -22.11
N GLU A 442 -5.39 8.75 -21.21
CA GLU A 442 -5.86 7.39 -21.47
C GLU A 442 -7.39 7.35 -21.64
N PHE A 443 -8.13 8.20 -20.90
CA PHE A 443 -9.59 8.19 -20.88
C PHE A 443 -10.24 9.31 -21.72
N PHE A 444 -9.45 10.32 -22.09
CA PHE A 444 -9.96 11.51 -22.78
C PHE A 444 -9.17 11.75 -24.06
N SER A 445 -9.87 12.09 -25.15
CA SER A 445 -9.22 12.56 -26.37
C SER A 445 -8.37 13.80 -26.07
N LYS A 446 -7.31 14.05 -26.86
CA LYS A 446 -6.38 15.15 -26.61
C LYS A 446 -7.08 16.50 -26.40
N GLU A 447 -7.99 16.87 -27.31
CA GLU A 447 -8.69 18.16 -27.25
C GLU A 447 -9.61 18.29 -26.03
N LEU A 448 -10.32 17.22 -25.66
CA LEU A 448 -11.13 17.21 -24.45
C LEU A 448 -10.26 17.23 -23.19
N GLY A 449 -9.20 16.41 -23.15
CA GLY A 449 -8.25 16.34 -22.05
C GLY A 449 -7.62 17.71 -21.77
N ASP A 450 -7.24 18.44 -22.82
CA ASP A 450 -6.68 19.79 -22.71
C ASP A 450 -7.70 20.78 -22.08
N LEU A 451 -8.98 20.72 -22.48
CA LEU A 451 -10.04 21.54 -21.86
C LEU A 451 -10.33 21.14 -20.42
N LEU A 452 -10.36 19.85 -20.10
CA LEU A 452 -10.60 19.38 -18.73
C LEU A 452 -9.45 19.76 -17.80
N LYS A 453 -8.20 19.59 -18.23
CA LYS A 453 -7.02 20.07 -17.50
C LYS A 453 -7.07 21.58 -17.29
N LEU A 454 -7.48 22.32 -18.33
CA LEU A 454 -7.69 23.76 -18.27
C LEU A 454 -8.69 24.14 -17.18
N GLY A 455 -9.88 23.56 -17.19
CA GLY A 455 -10.90 23.83 -16.18
C GLY A 455 -10.46 23.43 -14.78
N PHE A 456 -9.78 22.29 -14.68
CA PHE A 456 -9.26 21.78 -13.43
C PHE A 456 -8.26 22.78 -12.82
N TYR A 457 -7.20 23.16 -13.54
CA TYR A 457 -6.22 24.12 -13.00
C TYR A 457 -6.83 25.52 -12.78
N LYS A 458 -7.78 25.98 -13.61
CA LYS A 458 -8.47 27.27 -13.42
C LYS A 458 -9.33 27.30 -12.16
N THR A 459 -9.90 26.16 -11.77
CA THR A 459 -10.64 26.02 -10.50
C THR A 459 -9.73 26.21 -9.29
N PHE A 460 -8.45 25.86 -9.40
CA PHE A 460 -7.44 26.16 -8.37
C PHE A 460 -7.10 27.65 -8.32
N GLU A 461 -6.79 28.26 -9.47
CA GLU A 461 -6.49 29.70 -9.54
C GLU A 461 -7.64 30.53 -8.95
N PHE A 462 -8.88 30.17 -9.26
CA PHE A 462 -10.05 30.83 -8.70
C PHE A 462 -10.13 30.70 -7.18
N LYS A 463 -9.93 29.50 -6.63
CA LYS A 463 -10.05 29.26 -5.19
C LYS A 463 -8.98 30.02 -4.39
N TYR A 464 -7.73 29.95 -4.81
CA TYR A 464 -6.60 30.41 -3.99
C TYR A 464 -6.07 31.78 -4.39
N ASN A 465 -6.15 32.15 -5.67
CA ASN A 465 -5.67 33.44 -6.17
C ASN A 465 -6.80 34.44 -6.42
N LYS A 466 -8.06 33.99 -6.36
CA LYS A 466 -9.26 34.79 -6.66
C LYS A 466 -9.16 35.55 -7.97
N VAL A 467 -8.64 34.87 -8.99
CA VAL A 467 -8.56 35.35 -10.38
C VAL A 467 -8.81 34.16 -11.29
N LEU A 468 -9.46 34.41 -12.42
CA LEU A 468 -9.65 33.43 -13.50
C LEU A 468 -9.23 34.08 -14.82
N ALA A 469 -7.93 34.07 -15.10
CA ALA A 469 -7.38 34.72 -16.28
C ALA A 469 -7.66 33.92 -17.56
N LEU A 470 -7.93 34.60 -18.66
CA LEU A 470 -8.01 34.00 -20.00
C LEU A 470 -6.61 33.55 -20.47
N THR A 471 -6.56 32.56 -21.36
CA THR A 471 -5.31 32.06 -21.97
C THR A 471 -4.87 32.88 -23.18
N GLY A 472 -5.76 33.68 -23.77
CA GLY A 472 -5.52 34.39 -25.03
C GLY A 472 -5.72 33.51 -26.28
N GLU A 473 -6.33 32.33 -26.09
CA GLU A 473 -6.67 31.41 -27.17
C GLU A 473 -8.19 31.28 -27.20
N ASP A 474 -8.85 31.92 -28.18
CA ASP A 474 -10.32 32.00 -28.26
C ASP A 474 -11.03 30.65 -28.10
N LYS A 475 -10.45 29.58 -28.67
CA LYS A 475 -10.96 28.20 -28.55
C LYS A 475 -11.00 27.71 -27.09
N LYS A 476 -9.97 27.99 -26.31
CA LYS A 476 -9.89 27.59 -24.88
C LYS A 476 -10.65 28.56 -23.99
N ASP A 477 -10.61 29.85 -24.34
CA ASP A 477 -11.20 30.92 -23.54
C ASP A 477 -12.72 30.82 -23.44
N ILE A 478 -13.40 30.27 -24.45
CA ILE A 478 -14.85 30.04 -24.35
C ILE A 478 -15.21 29.12 -23.19
N PHE A 479 -14.37 28.12 -22.90
CA PHE A 479 -14.59 27.22 -21.77
C PHE A 479 -14.45 27.95 -20.43
N ILE A 480 -13.43 28.80 -20.31
CA ILE A 480 -13.21 29.66 -19.13
C ILE A 480 -14.38 30.65 -18.95
N LYS A 481 -14.85 31.27 -20.03
CA LYS A 481 -16.00 32.19 -20.01
C LYS A 481 -17.28 31.49 -19.56
N ILE A 482 -17.50 30.24 -19.96
CA ILE A 482 -18.62 29.42 -19.46
C ILE A 482 -18.46 29.10 -17.97
N MET A 483 -17.24 28.82 -17.50
CA MET A 483 -16.98 28.66 -16.07
C MET A 483 -17.32 29.94 -15.29
N LEU A 484 -16.90 31.12 -15.78
CA LEU A 484 -17.26 32.41 -15.19
C LEU A 484 -18.77 32.61 -15.15
N TYR A 485 -19.45 32.30 -16.26
CA TYR A 485 -20.90 32.43 -16.37
C TYR A 485 -21.64 31.51 -15.40
N SER A 486 -21.14 30.28 -15.18
CA SER A 486 -21.74 29.34 -14.23
C SER A 486 -21.80 29.89 -12.80
N ASN A 487 -20.89 30.81 -12.46
CA ASN A 487 -20.77 31.46 -11.15
C ASN A 487 -20.85 30.45 -9.98
N SER A 488 -20.21 29.29 -10.16
CA SER A 488 -20.29 28.14 -9.26
C SER A 488 -18.91 27.54 -9.02
N ASP A 489 -18.52 27.45 -7.75
CA ASP A 489 -17.29 26.80 -7.29
C ASP A 489 -17.30 25.27 -7.52
N ARG A 490 -18.48 24.67 -7.69
CA ARG A 490 -18.68 23.23 -7.96
C ARG A 490 -18.87 22.91 -9.44
N PHE A 491 -18.69 23.86 -10.34
CA PHE A 491 -18.93 23.66 -11.77
C PHE A 491 -18.11 22.49 -12.33
N ILE A 492 -16.79 22.49 -12.10
CA ILE A 492 -15.91 21.41 -12.57
C ILE A 492 -16.23 20.08 -11.87
N THR A 493 -16.52 20.09 -10.57
CA THR A 493 -16.96 18.88 -9.85
C THR A 493 -18.20 18.24 -10.47
N ARG A 494 -19.21 19.04 -10.81
CA ARG A 494 -20.43 18.56 -11.46
C ARG A 494 -20.15 18.02 -12.86
N LEU A 495 -19.21 18.62 -13.59
CA LEU A 495 -18.78 18.16 -14.90
C LEU A 495 -18.07 16.80 -14.80
N PHE A 496 -17.12 16.63 -13.88
CA PHE A 496 -16.45 15.33 -13.66
C PHE A 496 -17.42 14.23 -13.25
N ARG A 497 -18.39 14.54 -12.39
CA ARG A 497 -19.46 13.58 -12.02
C ARG A 497 -20.19 13.05 -13.26
N LYS A 498 -20.50 13.90 -14.25
CA LYS A 498 -21.10 13.47 -15.52
C LYS A 498 -20.17 12.51 -16.29
N TYR A 499 -18.88 12.82 -16.36
CA TYR A 499 -17.88 11.95 -17.01
C TYR A 499 -17.76 10.58 -16.34
N TYR A 500 -17.81 10.48 -15.01
CA TYR A 500 -17.66 9.21 -14.31
C TYR A 500 -18.87 8.29 -14.48
N THR A 501 -20.05 8.87 -14.63
CA THR A 501 -21.29 8.12 -14.88
C THR A 501 -21.54 7.79 -16.35
N TYR A 502 -20.61 8.17 -17.24
CA TYR A 502 -20.78 8.04 -18.69
C TYR A 502 -19.70 7.16 -19.32
N GLU A 503 -20.16 6.16 -20.06
CA GLU A 503 -19.34 5.31 -20.91
C GLU A 503 -19.43 5.78 -22.35
N PHE A 504 -18.28 6.14 -22.93
CA PHE A 504 -18.21 6.53 -24.33
C PHE A 504 -18.25 5.30 -25.22
N SER A 505 -19.05 5.35 -26.29
CA SER A 505 -18.96 4.38 -27.38
C SER A 505 -17.78 4.71 -28.30
N GLU A 506 -17.21 3.71 -28.99
CA GLU A 506 -16.00 3.86 -29.81
C GLU A 506 -16.08 4.98 -30.87
N ASN A 507 -17.29 5.27 -31.37
CA ASN A 507 -17.52 6.25 -32.44
C ASN A 507 -18.09 7.59 -31.93
N GLU A 508 -18.24 7.76 -30.63
CA GLU A 508 -18.82 8.96 -30.06
C GLU A 508 -17.79 10.07 -29.91
N ASN A 509 -18.11 11.27 -30.40
CA ASN A 509 -17.25 12.44 -30.23
C ASN A 509 -17.35 12.96 -28.78
N PRO A 510 -16.26 12.94 -27.98
CA PRO A 510 -16.34 13.37 -26.58
C PRO A 510 -16.67 14.85 -26.40
N LEU A 511 -16.40 15.70 -27.41
CA LEU A 511 -16.75 17.11 -27.39
C LEU A 511 -18.26 17.35 -27.53
N ASP A 512 -18.99 16.43 -28.15
CA ASP A 512 -20.44 16.50 -28.24
C ASP A 512 -21.08 16.40 -26.84
N LYS A 513 -20.60 15.45 -26.03
CA LYS A 513 -21.05 15.31 -24.64
C LYS A 513 -20.65 16.49 -23.78
N LEU A 514 -19.44 17.02 -23.98
CA LEU A 514 -19.03 18.23 -23.29
C LEU A 514 -20.01 19.37 -23.57
N ALA A 515 -20.30 19.68 -24.84
CA ALA A 515 -21.22 20.76 -25.20
C ALA A 515 -22.62 20.57 -24.62
N LEU A 516 -23.13 19.33 -24.63
CA LEU A 516 -24.42 18.99 -24.03
C LEU A 516 -24.44 19.18 -22.52
N TRP A 517 -23.46 18.64 -21.79
CA TRP A 517 -23.40 18.76 -20.34
C TRP A 517 -23.12 20.19 -19.89
N LEU A 518 -22.32 20.94 -20.63
CA LEU A 518 -22.16 22.37 -20.40
C LEU A 518 -23.51 23.07 -20.55
N SER A 519 -24.27 22.78 -21.61
CA SER A 519 -25.59 23.37 -21.83
C SER A 519 -26.57 23.04 -20.69
N GLU A 520 -26.56 21.79 -20.22
CA GLU A 520 -27.33 21.35 -19.05
C GLU A 520 -26.94 22.11 -17.78
N LEU A 521 -25.63 22.20 -17.49
CA LEU A 521 -25.11 22.78 -16.26
C LEU A 521 -25.38 24.27 -16.13
N ILE A 522 -25.32 25.01 -17.25
CA ILE A 522 -25.59 26.45 -17.26
C ILE A 522 -27.00 26.82 -17.75
N CYS A 523 -27.79 25.82 -18.13
CA CYS A 523 -29.15 25.96 -18.68
C CYS A 523 -29.22 26.96 -19.86
N ARG A 524 -28.24 26.90 -20.75
CA ARG A 524 -28.12 27.74 -21.95
C ARG A 524 -27.56 26.92 -23.12
N ASN A 525 -27.87 27.30 -24.35
CA ASN A 525 -27.32 26.66 -25.53
C ASN A 525 -25.83 27.01 -25.70
N VAL A 526 -24.95 26.04 -25.43
CA VAL A 526 -23.49 26.20 -25.58
C VAL A 526 -22.98 25.78 -26.96
N ALA A 527 -23.74 24.98 -27.71
CA ALA A 527 -23.30 24.47 -29.00
C ALA A 527 -22.99 25.58 -30.00
N SER A 528 -23.83 26.62 -30.05
CA SER A 528 -23.62 27.79 -30.92
C SER A 528 -22.31 28.52 -30.60
N LEU A 529 -21.98 28.67 -29.31
CA LEU A 529 -20.75 29.30 -28.84
C LEU A 529 -19.52 28.49 -29.25
N PHE A 530 -19.55 27.17 -29.09
CA PHE A 530 -18.46 26.29 -29.48
C PHE A 530 -18.22 26.33 -31.00
N ILE A 531 -19.29 26.26 -31.80
CA ILE A 531 -19.20 26.32 -33.26
C ILE A 531 -18.61 27.66 -33.72
N GLN A 532 -19.02 28.79 -33.12
CA GLN A 532 -18.46 30.11 -33.42
C GLN A 532 -16.94 30.19 -33.18
N LYS A 533 -16.42 29.40 -32.23
CA LYS A 533 -14.98 29.32 -31.94
C LYS A 533 -14.26 28.23 -32.74
N GLY A 534 -14.95 27.56 -33.66
CA GLY A 534 -14.37 26.60 -34.59
C GLY A 534 -14.26 25.17 -34.04
N TYR A 535 -15.15 24.78 -33.13
CA TYR A 535 -15.38 23.39 -32.76
C TYR A 535 -16.39 22.73 -33.71
N THR A 536 -16.18 21.46 -34.01
CA THR A 536 -17.11 20.65 -34.82
C THR A 536 -17.96 19.78 -33.90
N LEU A 537 -19.28 19.93 -33.98
CA LEU A 537 -20.27 19.16 -33.20
C LEU A 537 -21.21 18.42 -34.14
N SER A 538 -21.73 17.27 -33.71
CA SER A 538 -22.75 16.53 -34.47
C SER A 538 -24.09 17.26 -34.50
N GLN A 539 -24.87 17.04 -35.57
CA GLN A 539 -26.19 17.66 -35.72
C GLN A 539 -27.15 17.25 -34.60
N ASP A 540 -27.07 16.00 -34.13
CA ASP A 540 -27.89 15.51 -33.01
C ASP A 540 -27.59 16.28 -31.72
N THR A 541 -26.32 16.55 -31.44
CA THR A 541 -25.90 17.34 -30.28
C THR A 541 -26.37 18.78 -30.39
N ILE A 542 -26.25 19.39 -31.57
CA ILE A 542 -26.78 20.73 -31.84
C ILE A 542 -28.29 20.78 -31.57
N ASN A 543 -29.04 19.78 -32.05
CA ASN A 543 -30.48 19.68 -31.85
C ASN A 543 -30.85 19.54 -30.36
N LEU A 544 -30.08 18.77 -29.59
CA LEU A 544 -30.27 18.64 -28.15
C LEU A 544 -29.96 19.93 -27.40
N CYS A 545 -28.87 20.62 -27.75
CA CYS A 545 -28.48 21.89 -27.11
C CYS A 545 -29.46 23.02 -27.46
N ASN A 546 -30.06 23.02 -28.65
CA ASN A 546 -31.07 23.99 -29.08
C ASN A 546 -32.37 23.93 -28.26
N LYS A 547 -32.58 22.89 -27.44
CA LYS A 547 -33.68 22.85 -26.46
C LYS A 547 -33.47 23.84 -25.31
N TYR A 548 -32.23 24.29 -25.09
CA TYR A 548 -31.90 25.32 -24.12
C TYR A 548 -31.94 26.71 -24.76
N PRO A 549 -32.32 27.76 -24.01
CA PRO A 549 -32.31 29.13 -24.52
C PRO A 549 -30.89 29.59 -24.85
N ASN A 550 -30.72 30.39 -25.90
CA ASN A 550 -29.47 31.10 -26.17
C ASN A 550 -29.21 32.15 -25.08
N LEU A 551 -27.95 32.59 -24.94
CA LEU A 551 -27.62 33.76 -24.13
C LEU A 551 -28.17 35.03 -24.79
N PHE A 552 -28.68 35.97 -23.99
CA PHE A 552 -29.08 37.30 -24.45
C PHE A 552 -27.88 38.25 -24.54
N LEU A 553 -26.94 38.10 -23.62
CA LEU A 553 -25.68 38.82 -23.63
C LEU A 553 -24.62 38.03 -24.39
N ASP A 554 -23.78 38.76 -25.12
CA ASP A 554 -22.59 38.17 -25.75
C ASP A 554 -21.58 37.77 -24.67
N ILE A 555 -21.36 36.45 -24.55
CA ILE A 555 -20.45 35.85 -23.57
C ILE A 555 -19.03 36.34 -23.75
N ASP A 556 -18.64 36.84 -24.93
CA ASP A 556 -17.28 37.32 -25.12
C ASP A 556 -16.92 38.52 -24.24
N ASN A 557 -17.92 39.25 -23.75
CA ASN A 557 -17.78 40.39 -22.84
C ASN A 557 -17.65 39.99 -21.36
N ILE A 558 -17.75 38.71 -21.02
CA ILE A 558 -17.58 38.27 -19.63
C ILE A 558 -16.09 38.28 -19.25
N THR A 559 -15.78 38.89 -18.11
CA THR A 559 -14.47 38.92 -17.49
C THR A 559 -14.57 38.51 -16.03
N PHE A 560 -13.44 38.28 -15.39
CA PHE A 560 -13.41 37.97 -13.97
C PHE A 560 -14.00 39.11 -13.11
N GLU A 561 -13.82 40.36 -13.50
CA GLU A 561 -14.30 41.54 -12.77
C GLU A 561 -15.82 41.69 -12.88
N ASN A 562 -16.41 41.34 -14.03
CA ASN A 562 -17.83 41.60 -14.30
C ASN A 562 -18.74 40.36 -14.25
N HIS A 563 -18.21 39.13 -14.07
CA HIS A 563 -18.99 37.89 -14.21
C HIS A 563 -20.28 37.84 -13.36
N LYS A 564 -20.26 38.36 -12.14
CA LYS A 564 -21.44 38.39 -11.26
C LYS A 564 -22.53 39.30 -11.80
N GLU A 565 -22.14 40.47 -12.30
CA GLU A 565 -23.07 41.44 -12.88
C GLU A 565 -23.59 40.95 -14.24
N PHE A 566 -22.71 40.37 -15.06
CA PHE A 566 -23.07 39.72 -16.31
C PHE A 566 -24.14 38.64 -16.07
N PHE A 567 -23.90 37.73 -15.13
CA PHE A 567 -24.85 36.66 -14.77
C PHE A 567 -26.20 37.22 -14.29
N ARG A 568 -26.17 38.24 -13.43
CA ARG A 568 -27.39 38.91 -12.94
C ARG A 568 -28.18 39.52 -14.09
N ARG A 569 -27.52 40.24 -14.98
CA ARG A 569 -28.13 40.92 -16.12
C ARG A 569 -28.71 39.94 -17.14
N GLU A 570 -27.99 38.87 -17.45
CA GLU A 570 -28.47 37.79 -18.32
C GLU A 570 -29.73 37.13 -17.75
N ARG A 571 -29.77 36.90 -16.44
CA ARG A 571 -30.94 36.33 -15.75
C ARG A 571 -32.15 37.27 -15.81
N GLU A 572 -31.94 38.58 -15.66
CA GLU A 572 -33.01 39.58 -15.81
C GLU A 572 -33.59 39.59 -17.22
N LEU A 573 -32.74 39.62 -18.24
CA LEU A 573 -33.17 39.62 -19.64
C LEU A 573 -33.94 38.34 -20.00
N PHE A 574 -33.46 37.18 -19.52
CA PHE A 574 -34.17 35.92 -19.69
C PHE A 574 -35.56 35.93 -19.02
N ASN A 575 -35.65 36.42 -17.79
CA ASN A 575 -36.93 36.49 -17.08
C ASN A 575 -37.91 37.45 -17.76
N GLN A 576 -37.43 38.60 -18.25
CA GLN A 576 -38.25 39.56 -19.00
C GLN A 576 -38.78 38.93 -20.30
N TYR A 577 -37.91 38.26 -21.06
CA TYR A 577 -38.31 37.54 -22.26
C TYR A 577 -39.35 36.46 -21.97
N TYR A 578 -39.15 35.67 -20.91
CA TYR A 578 -40.07 34.61 -20.52
C TYR A 578 -41.45 35.16 -20.08
N LEU A 579 -41.47 36.22 -19.29
CA LEU A 579 -42.71 36.89 -18.86
C LEU A 579 -43.49 37.45 -20.06
N ASN A 580 -42.81 38.11 -20.99
CA ASN A 580 -43.42 38.63 -22.21
C ASN A 580 -44.03 37.52 -23.06
N ARG A 581 -43.36 36.36 -23.13
CA ARG A 581 -43.84 35.21 -23.90
C ARG A 581 -45.08 34.57 -23.26
N ILE A 582 -45.11 34.39 -21.94
CA ILE A 582 -46.31 33.91 -21.23
C ILE A 582 -47.48 34.86 -21.45
N GLN A 583 -47.25 36.17 -21.36
CA GLN A 583 -48.30 37.16 -21.57
C GLN A 583 -48.86 37.13 -23.00
N GLN A 584 -48.01 36.88 -24.01
CA GLN A 584 -48.42 36.71 -25.40
C GLN A 584 -49.17 35.40 -25.65
N GLU A 585 -48.81 34.33 -24.96
CA GLU A 585 -49.51 33.04 -25.02
C GLU A 585 -50.86 33.06 -24.26
N ALA A 586 -51.00 33.91 -23.22
CA ALA A 586 -52.26 34.11 -22.49
C ALA A 586 -53.24 35.09 -23.18
N THR A 587 -52.75 35.85 -24.16
CA THR A 587 -53.58 36.77 -24.99
C THR A 587 -53.90 36.21 -26.38
N ARG A 588 -53.45 34.99 -26.68
CA ARG A 588 -53.89 34.16 -27.81
C ARG A 588 -54.88 33.13 -27.31
#